data_AF-B4IDM0-F1
#
_entry.id   AF-B4IDM0-F1
#
_cell.length_a   1.000
_cell.length_b   1.000
_cell.length_c   1.000
_cell.angle_alpha   90.00
_cell.angle_beta   90.00
_cell.angle_gamma   90.00
#
_symmetry.space_group_name_H-M   'P 1'
#
loop_
_entity.id
_entity.type
_entity.pdbx_description
1 polymer ?
#
loop_
_entity_poly.entity_id
_entity_poly.type
_entity_poly.pdbx_seq_one_letter_code
_entity_poly.pdbx_strand_id
1 'polypeptide(L)'
;MAETSEKIKFLVADTTAFINAVPLNEYAEQVLTVPDVVAEVRNKRQIRRLCVLPFDLQVREPRPENIKHCVEFAKKTGDYASLSEIDLKVISLTLRTGSRTRGH
;
A
#
# COMPACT_ATOMS: atom_id res chain seq x y z
N MET A 1 13.73 27.41 -12.98
CA MET A 1 12.55 26.70 -13.50
C MET A 1 11.98 25.83 -12.38
N ALA A 2 10.70 25.99 -12.07
CA ALA A 2 9.88 25.03 -11.31
C ALA A 2 9.95 23.66 -12.02
N GLU A 3 9.94 22.51 -11.35
CA GLU A 3 8.88 22.02 -10.47
C GLU A 3 9.46 21.32 -9.23
N THR A 4 9.12 21.81 -8.04
CA THR A 4 9.20 21.01 -6.81
C THR A 4 8.16 19.91 -6.92
N SER A 5 8.52 18.80 -7.57
CA SER A 5 7.70 17.59 -7.58
C SER A 5 7.57 17.13 -6.14
N GLU A 6 6.45 17.43 -5.50
CA GLU A 6 6.10 16.99 -4.15
C GLU A 6 6.00 15.47 -4.15
N LYS A 7 7.14 14.78 -4.11
CA LYS A 7 7.21 13.32 -4.01
C LYS A 7 6.47 12.91 -2.75
N ILE A 8 5.61 11.91 -2.89
CA ILE A 8 4.86 11.39 -1.76
C ILE A 8 5.87 10.74 -0.80
N LYS A 9 5.90 11.19 0.45
CA LYS A 9 6.81 10.60 1.45
C LYS A 9 6.58 9.10 1.64
N PHE A 10 5.31 8.70 1.64
CA PHE A 10 4.89 7.30 1.82
C PHE A 10 3.79 6.95 0.82
N LEU A 11 4.08 5.99 -0.07
CA LEU A 11 3.12 5.46 -1.03
C LEU A 11 2.81 4.01 -0.70
N VAL A 12 1.53 3.68 -0.58
CA VAL A 12 1.12 2.29 -0.40
C VAL A 12 0.89 1.67 -1.77
N ALA A 13 1.64 0.63 -2.08
CA ALA A 13 1.56 -0.10 -3.34
C ALA A 13 0.70 -1.35 -3.19
N ASP A 14 -0.33 -1.42 -4.04
CA ASP A 14 -1.24 -2.56 -4.17
C ASP A 14 -0.72 -3.60 -5.18
N THR A 15 -1.29 -4.80 -5.18
CA THR A 15 -1.03 -5.87 -6.17
C THR A 15 -1.05 -5.32 -7.59
N THR A 16 -2.03 -4.46 -7.90
CA THR A 16 -2.18 -3.83 -9.23
C THR A 16 -1.02 -2.92 -9.61
N ALA A 17 -0.38 -2.24 -8.65
CA ALA A 17 0.79 -1.39 -8.90
C ALA A 17 2.00 -2.23 -9.36
N PHE A 18 2.17 -3.42 -8.78
CA PHE A 18 3.18 -4.38 -9.20
C PHE A 18 2.86 -5.03 -10.55
N ILE A 19 1.58 -5.34 -10.80
CA ILE A 19 1.12 -5.92 -12.07
C ILE A 19 1.38 -4.96 -13.24
N ASN A 20 1.07 -3.69 -13.05
CA ASN A 20 1.23 -2.65 -14.07
C ASN A 20 2.66 -2.11 -14.20
N ALA A 21 3.61 -2.58 -13.37
CA ALA A 21 5.01 -2.13 -13.37
C ALA A 21 5.12 -0.60 -13.31
N VAL A 22 4.32 0.03 -12.45
CA VAL A 22 4.32 1.48 -12.27
C VAL A 22 5.66 1.91 -11.67
N PRO A 23 6.30 2.98 -12.17
CA PRO A 23 7.55 3.49 -11.60
C PRO A 23 7.28 4.22 -10.27
N LEU A 24 7.00 3.47 -9.21
CA LEU A 24 6.63 4.00 -7.89
C LEU A 24 7.69 4.95 -7.29
N ASN A 25 8.96 4.76 -7.65
CA ASN A 25 10.09 5.60 -7.27
C ASN A 25 10.01 7.05 -7.82
N GLU A 26 9.27 7.27 -8.91
CA GLU A 26 9.04 8.62 -9.44
C GLU A 26 7.97 9.36 -8.64
N TYR A 27 7.00 8.62 -8.09
CA TYR A 27 5.89 9.16 -7.31
C TYR A 27 6.22 9.32 -5.84
N ALA A 28 7.09 8.47 -5.28
CA ALA A 28 7.31 8.40 -3.84
C ALA A 28 8.74 8.10 -3.42
N GLU A 29 9.11 8.63 -2.27
CA GLU A 29 10.42 8.36 -1.65
C GLU A 29 10.44 7.00 -0.93
N GLN A 30 9.33 6.62 -0.28
CA GLN A 30 9.20 5.33 0.40
C GLN A 30 7.94 4.62 -0.07
N VAL A 31 8.14 3.42 -0.62
CA VAL A 31 7.05 2.55 -1.05
C VAL A 31 6.79 1.53 0.05
N LEU A 32 5.56 1.48 0.52
CA LEU A 32 5.07 0.57 1.54
C LEU A 32 4.15 -0.46 0.90
N THR A 33 4.21 -1.70 1.36
CA THR A 33 3.25 -2.74 0.98
C THR A 33 3.02 -3.70 2.12
N VAL A 34 1.98 -4.53 2.01
CA VAL A 34 1.68 -5.57 3.01
C VAL A 34 2.22 -6.92 2.54
N PRO A 35 2.65 -7.80 3.46
CA PRO A 35 3.19 -9.12 3.10
C PRO A 35 2.18 -9.97 2.32
N ASP A 36 0.88 -9.81 2.58
CA ASP A 36 -0.20 -10.50 1.86
C ASP A 36 -0.26 -10.12 0.37
N VAL A 37 -0.09 -8.83 0.04
CA VAL A 37 -0.03 -8.35 -1.35
C VAL A 37 1.18 -8.97 -2.05
N VAL A 38 2.33 -8.99 -1.37
CA VAL A 38 3.54 -9.62 -1.90
C VAL A 38 3.32 -11.12 -2.12
N ALA A 39 2.66 -11.82 -1.19
CA ALA A 39 2.35 -13.24 -1.32
C ALA A 39 1.39 -13.50 -2.50
N GLU A 40 0.40 -12.64 -2.72
CA GLU A 40 -0.52 -12.74 -3.85
C GLU A 40 0.18 -12.46 -5.19
N VAL A 41 0.98 -11.39 -5.26
CA VAL A 41 1.80 -11.07 -6.45
C VAL A 41 2.79 -12.20 -6.72
N ARG A 42 3.32 -12.85 -5.68
CA ARG A 42 4.18 -14.03 -5.81
C ARG A 42 3.44 -15.22 -6.41
N ASN A 43 2.20 -15.44 -6.00
CA ASN A 43 1.41 -16.54 -6.55
C ASN A 43 1.07 -16.29 -8.04
N LYS A 44 0.86 -15.02 -8.41
CA LYS A 44 0.69 -14.62 -9.81
C LYS A 44 2.06 -14.73 -10.52
N ARG A 45 2.09 -15.10 -11.80
CA ARG A 45 3.30 -15.29 -12.64
C ARG A 45 4.23 -14.05 -12.72
N GLN A 46 3.88 -12.95 -12.05
CA GLN A 46 4.52 -11.65 -11.98
C GLN A 46 5.76 -11.59 -11.04
N ILE A 47 6.14 -12.69 -10.35
CA ILE A 47 7.35 -12.79 -9.48
C ILE A 47 8.60 -12.16 -10.07
N ARG A 48 8.85 -12.38 -11.38
CA ARG A 48 10.09 -11.94 -12.03
C ARG A 48 10.31 -10.42 -11.93
N ARG A 49 9.24 -9.64 -11.83
CA ARG A 49 9.29 -8.18 -11.69
C ARG A 49 9.55 -7.75 -10.25
N LEU A 50 9.02 -8.50 -9.28
CA LEU A 50 9.24 -8.22 -7.87
C LEU A 50 10.70 -8.44 -7.46
N CYS A 51 11.42 -9.37 -8.10
CA CYS A 51 12.84 -9.63 -7.80
C CYS A 51 13.81 -8.56 -8.33
N VAL A 52 13.38 -7.65 -9.20
CA VAL A 52 14.27 -6.68 -9.88
C VAL A 52 13.91 -5.22 -9.61
N LEU A 53 13.26 -4.95 -8.47
CA LEU A 53 12.85 -3.59 -8.12
C LEU A 53 14.09 -2.70 -7.88
N PRO A 54 14.24 -1.59 -8.62
CA PRO A 54 15.35 -0.65 -8.45
C PRO A 54 15.14 0.33 -7.28
N PHE A 55 14.20 0.04 -6.38
CA PHE A 55 13.81 0.91 -5.26
C PHE A 55 13.54 0.09 -4.00
N ASP A 56 13.64 0.76 -2.84
CA ASP A 56 13.43 0.12 -1.53
C ASP A 56 11.93 -0.08 -1.26
N LEU A 57 11.48 -1.33 -1.32
CA LEU A 57 10.11 -1.71 -1.00
C LEU A 57 10.02 -2.14 0.46
N GLN A 58 9.37 -1.32 1.29
CA GLN A 58 9.15 -1.63 2.69
C GLN A 58 7.88 -2.45 2.88
N VAL A 59 8.06 -3.73 3.19
CA VAL A 59 6.94 -4.60 3.59
C VAL A 59 6.63 -4.32 5.05
N ARG A 60 5.44 -3.79 5.34
CA ARG A 60 4.95 -3.53 6.69
C ARG A 60 3.57 -4.12 6.89
N GLU A 61 3.40 -4.79 8.01
CA GLU A 61 2.10 -5.31 8.40
C GLU A 61 1.30 -4.25 9.17
N PRO A 62 0.02 -4.02 8.81
CA PRO A 62 -0.83 -3.14 9.56
C PRO A 62 -1.09 -3.70 10.96
N ARG A 63 -1.29 -2.80 11.93
CA ARG A 63 -1.59 -3.25 13.29
C ARG A 63 -3.00 -3.83 13.38
N PRO A 64 -3.21 -4.85 14.22
CA PRO A 64 -4.53 -5.46 14.38
C PRO A 64 -5.60 -4.48 14.89
N GLU A 65 -5.20 -3.47 15.68
CA GLU A 65 -6.05 -2.34 16.08
C GLU A 65 -6.64 -1.60 14.87
N ASN A 66 -5.81 -1.25 13.89
CA ASN A 66 -6.24 -0.52 12.69
C ASN A 66 -7.08 -1.41 11.77
N ILE A 67 -6.71 -2.69 11.63
CA ILE A 67 -7.49 -3.65 10.84
C ILE A 67 -8.90 -3.78 11.43
N LYS A 68 -9.02 -3.94 12.75
CA LYS A 68 -10.33 -3.98 13.43
C LYS A 68 -11.12 -2.71 13.17
N HIS A 69 -10.49 -1.55 13.25
CA HIS A 69 -11.14 -0.27 12.92
C HIS A 69 -11.66 -0.25 11.47
N CYS A 70 -10.85 -0.69 10.49
CA CYS A 70 -11.28 -0.80 9.09
C CYS A 70 -12.42 -1.79 8.90
N VAL A 71 -12.36 -2.94 9.57
CA VAL A 71 -13.40 -3.98 9.52
C VAL A 71 -14.72 -3.45 10.08
N GLU A 72 -14.69 -2.83 11.25
CA GLU A 72 -15.86 -2.20 11.87
C GLU A 72 -16.43 -1.10 10.97
N PHE A 73 -15.56 -0.29 10.37
CA PHE A 73 -15.96 0.76 9.44
C PHE A 73 -16.60 0.19 8.18
N ALA A 74 -15.99 -0.81 7.55
CA ALA A 74 -16.51 -1.48 6.36
C ALA A 74 -17.84 -2.20 6.64
N LYS A 75 -18.00 -2.78 7.84
CA LYS A 75 -19.28 -3.36 8.28
C LYS A 75 -20.35 -2.28 8.44
N LYS A 76 -19.96 -1.10 8.92
CA LYS A 76 -20.87 0.04 9.11
C LYS A 76 -21.29 0.67 7.79
N THR A 77 -20.42 0.73 6.79
CA THR A 77 -20.76 1.22 5.43
C THR A 77 -21.43 0.17 4.56
N GLY A 78 -21.30 -1.11 4.90
CA GLY A 78 -21.85 -2.24 4.14
C GLY A 78 -20.89 -2.81 3.09
N ASP A 79 -19.71 -2.22 2.91
CA ASP A 79 -18.70 -2.64 1.94
C ASP A 79 -17.91 -3.88 2.37
N TYR A 80 -18.08 -4.34 3.61
CA TYR A 80 -17.36 -5.51 4.14
C TYR A 80 -17.56 -6.77 3.28
N ALA A 81 -18.69 -6.92 2.59
CA ALA A 81 -18.96 -8.06 1.72
C ALA A 81 -18.21 -7.99 0.37
N SER A 82 -17.74 -6.80 -0.03
CA SER A 82 -17.06 -6.57 -1.30
C SER A 82 -15.55 -6.36 -1.16
N LEU A 83 -15.05 -6.09 0.06
CA LEU A 83 -13.64 -5.89 0.37
C LEU A 83 -13.00 -7.20 0.84
N SER A 84 -11.83 -7.55 0.30
CA SER A 84 -11.06 -8.70 0.76
C SER A 84 -10.25 -8.35 2.02
N GLU A 85 -9.76 -9.38 2.72
CA GLU A 85 -8.87 -9.21 3.87
C GLU A 85 -7.60 -8.42 3.50
N ILE A 86 -7.12 -8.59 2.27
CA ILE A 86 -5.96 -7.86 1.72
C ILE A 86 -6.28 -6.37 1.56
N ASP A 87 -7.46 -6.02 1.02
CA ASP A 87 -7.90 -4.64 0.85
C ASP A 87 -7.99 -3.93 2.22
N LEU A 88 -8.57 -4.60 3.22
CA LEU A 88 -8.67 -4.08 4.59
C LEU A 88 -7.28 -3.85 5.22
N LYS A 89 -6.31 -4.73 4.92
CA LYS A 89 -4.91 -4.58 5.34
C LYS A 89 -4.24 -3.38 4.66
N VAL A 90 -4.44 -3.20 3.36
CA VAL A 90 -3.91 -2.05 2.61
C VAL A 90 -4.50 -0.73 3.14
N ILE A 91 -5.82 -0.66 3.34
CA ILE A 91 -6.50 0.53 3.88
C ILE A 91 -6.01 0.84 5.30
N SER A 92 -5.87 -0.18 6.16
CA SER A 92 -5.38 -0.01 7.53
C SER A 92 -3.92 0.43 7.60
N LEU A 93 -3.10 0.05 6.62
CA LEU A 93 -1.72 0.53 6.47
C LEU A 93 -1.70 2.02 6.08
N THR A 94 -2.57 2.44 5.16
CA THR A 94 -2.72 3.84 4.73
C THR A 94 -3.21 4.75 5.84
N LEU A 95 -4.15 4.29 6.68
CA LEU A 95 -4.61 5.05 7.85
C LEU A 95 -3.46 5.42 8.80
N ARG A 96 -2.46 4.53 8.94
CA ARG A 96 -1.30 4.78 9.78
C ARG A 96 -0.38 5.87 9.20
N THR A 97 -0.22 5.90 7.89
CA THR A 97 0.73 6.81 7.22
C THR A 97 0.14 8.19 6.98
N GLY A 98 -1.17 8.30 6.69
CA GLY A 98 -1.86 9.59 6.52
C GLY A 98 -1.92 10.43 7.81
N SER A 99 -1.72 9.80 8.97
CA SER A 99 -1.78 10.48 10.28
C SER A 99 -0.52 11.29 10.62
N ARG A 100 0.53 11.31 9.78
CA ARG A 100 1.84 11.88 10.16
C ARG A 100 2.38 12.99 9.25
N THR A 101 1.57 13.54 8.34
CA THR A 101 2.01 14.63 7.46
C THR A 101 1.05 15.82 7.44
N ARG A 102 0.78 16.38 8.63
CA ARG A 102 0.50 17.83 8.78
C ARG A 102 1.46 18.37 9.83
N GLY A 103 2.70 18.61 9.40
CA GLY A 103 3.66 19.41 10.13
C GLY A 103 4.02 20.60 9.25
N HIS A 104 3.56 21.77 9.70
CA HIS A 104 3.82 23.14 9.28
C HIS A 104 4.95 23.41 8.28
#